data_AF-A0A1W9U649-F1
#
_entry.id   AF-A0A1W9U649-F1
#
_cell.length_a   1.000
_cell.length_b   1.000
_cell.length_c   1.000
_cell.angle_alpha   90.00
_cell.angle_beta   90.00
_cell.angle_gamma   90.00
#
_symmetry.space_group_name_H-M   'P 1'
#
loop_
_entity.id
_entity.type
_entity.pdbx_description
1 polymer ?
#
loop_
_entity_poly.entity_id
_entity_poly.type
_entity_poly.pdbx_seq_one_letter_code
_entity_poly.pdbx_strand_id
1 'polypeptide(L)'
;MFCAACLSHDLLFFNIRLGDFRTRARRFVQAGPWFLGQIFSANLHVAYLALSPKMPIDPQIIRFKTKLESDIAWVALANSITLTPGTITIDISEGEFFVHALDRKVAYDLNTGEMEDKIAHVIMEADHVYIQDVIDVSRIFGALKCPFL
;
A
#
# COMPACT_ATOMS: atom_id res chain seq x y z
N MET A 1 46.41 -8.72 -13.24
CA MET A 1 45.51 -8.16 -14.27
C MET A 1 44.96 -9.22 -15.24
N PHE A 2 44.76 -10.48 -14.82
CA PHE A 2 44.35 -11.59 -15.71
C PHE A 2 43.16 -12.43 -15.23
N CYS A 3 42.51 -12.07 -14.10
CA CYS A 3 41.45 -12.91 -13.51
C CYS A 3 40.03 -12.57 -14.02
N ALA A 4 39.80 -11.35 -14.51
CA ALA A 4 38.47 -10.91 -14.98
C ALA A 4 38.05 -11.52 -16.34
N ALA A 5 38.99 -12.05 -17.12
CA ALA A 5 38.71 -12.57 -18.46
C ALA A 5 38.14 -14.01 -18.45
N CYS A 6 38.55 -14.86 -17.50
CA CYS A 6 38.11 -16.25 -17.47
C CYS A 6 36.66 -16.43 -17.00
N LEU A 7 36.16 -15.55 -16.12
CA LEU A 7 34.77 -15.63 -15.64
C LEU A 7 33.75 -15.26 -16.73
N SER A 8 34.15 -14.40 -17.66
CA SER A 8 33.29 -13.94 -18.75
C SER A 8 33.06 -15.01 -19.84
N HIS A 9 33.95 -15.98 -19.99
CA HIS A 9 33.81 -17.02 -21.02
C HIS A 9 32.80 -18.11 -20.62
N ASP A 10 32.57 -18.32 -19.31
CA ASP A 10 31.66 -19.36 -18.80
C ASP A 10 30.19 -18.86 -18.71
N LEU A 11 29.99 -17.55 -18.50
CA LEU A 11 28.67 -16.91 -18.53
C LEU A 11 28.10 -16.70 -19.94
N LEU A 12 28.94 -16.79 -20.98
CA LEU A 12 28.51 -16.68 -22.37
C LEU A 12 28.13 -18.03 -23.02
N PHE A 13 28.46 -19.17 -22.40
CA PHE A 13 28.15 -20.52 -22.89
C PHE A 13 27.05 -21.26 -22.09
N PHE A 14 26.33 -20.55 -21.21
CA PHE A 14 24.97 -20.93 -20.75
C PHE A 14 23.91 -20.18 -21.59
N ASN A 15 24.04 -20.18 -22.92
CA ASN A 15 23.37 -21.16 -23.78
C ASN A 15 21.87 -21.32 -23.45
N ILE A 16 21.04 -20.56 -24.17
CA ILE A 16 19.93 -21.12 -24.96
C ILE A 16 19.88 -20.35 -26.30
N ARG A 17 20.31 -21.03 -27.38
CA ARG A 17 19.93 -20.86 -28.79
C ARG A 17 19.57 -19.44 -29.29
N LEU A 18 20.59 -18.75 -29.80
CA LEU A 18 20.55 -17.54 -30.64
C LEU A 18 19.97 -17.74 -32.06
N GLY A 19 19.09 -18.72 -32.26
CA GLY A 19 18.51 -19.04 -33.57
C GLY A 19 17.08 -18.55 -33.81
N ASP A 20 16.34 -18.11 -32.77
CA ASP A 20 14.88 -17.91 -32.89
C ASP A 20 14.34 -16.66 -32.19
N PHE A 21 15.20 -15.64 -32.01
CA PHE A 21 14.82 -14.36 -31.39
C PHE A 21 13.67 -13.67 -32.13
N ARG A 22 13.61 -13.80 -33.47
CA ARG A 22 12.54 -13.22 -34.30
C ARG A 22 11.17 -13.82 -33.99
N THR A 23 11.09 -15.14 -33.76
CA THR A 23 9.83 -15.83 -33.44
C THR A 23 9.40 -15.56 -32.00
N ARG A 24 10.35 -15.46 -31.07
CA ARG A 24 10.09 -15.15 -29.65
C ARG A 24 9.64 -13.69 -29.45
N ALA A 25 10.31 -12.74 -30.10
CA ALA A 25 9.93 -11.33 -30.09
C ALA A 25 8.55 -11.11 -30.75
N ARG A 26 8.27 -11.79 -31.87
CA ARG A 26 6.95 -11.69 -32.53
C ARG A 26 5.81 -12.18 -31.62
N ARG A 27 6.02 -13.25 -30.86
CA ARG A 27 5.01 -13.74 -29.89
C ARG A 27 4.79 -12.77 -28.73
N PHE A 28 5.86 -12.17 -28.20
CA PHE A 28 5.75 -11.14 -27.15
C PHE A 28 5.06 -9.86 -27.65
N VAL A 29 5.39 -9.40 -28.86
CA VAL A 29 4.77 -8.21 -29.46
C VAL A 29 3.31 -8.47 -29.85
N GLN A 30 2.95 -9.69 -30.25
CA GLN A 30 1.55 -10.05 -30.49
C GLN A 30 0.74 -10.21 -29.19
N ALA A 31 1.36 -10.68 -28.11
CA ALA A 31 0.70 -10.85 -26.82
C ALA A 31 0.62 -9.55 -25.99
N GLY A 32 1.58 -8.64 -26.16
CA GLY A 32 1.67 -7.38 -25.39
C GLY A 32 0.41 -6.51 -25.46
N PRO A 33 -0.14 -6.23 -26.65
CA PRO A 33 -1.36 -5.44 -26.80
C PRO A 33 -2.58 -6.08 -26.13
N TRP A 34 -2.68 -7.42 -26.16
CA TRP A 34 -3.77 -8.16 -25.49
C TRP A 34 -3.67 -8.04 -23.97
N PHE A 35 -2.48 -8.22 -23.40
CA PHE A 35 -2.24 -8.05 -21.96
C PHE A 35 -2.43 -6.60 -21.51
N LEU A 36 -1.94 -5.62 -22.28
CA LEU A 36 -2.16 -4.21 -22.00
C LEU A 36 -3.65 -3.85 -22.04
N GLY A 37 -4.41 -4.38 -23.00
CA GLY A 37 -5.86 -4.20 -23.06
C GLY A 37 -6.60 -4.79 -21.86
N GLN A 38 -6.19 -5.97 -21.38
CA GLN A 38 -6.74 -6.56 -20.16
C GLN A 38 -6.43 -5.72 -18.91
N ILE A 39 -5.21 -5.22 -18.78
CA ILE A 39 -4.82 -4.33 -17.67
C ILE A 39 -5.62 -3.02 -17.74
N PHE A 40 -5.76 -2.42 -18.92
CA PHE A 40 -6.48 -1.15 -19.07
C PHE A 40 -7.98 -1.30 -18.77
N SER A 41 -8.62 -2.38 -19.24
CA SER A 41 -10.03 -2.67 -18.93
C SER A 41 -10.27 -2.96 -17.45
N ALA A 42 -9.38 -3.69 -16.80
CA ALA A 42 -9.49 -3.97 -15.38
C ALA A 42 -9.44 -2.67 -14.55
N ASN A 43 -8.53 -1.75 -14.89
CA ASN A 43 -8.41 -0.46 -14.23
C ASN A 43 -9.60 0.48 -14.54
N LEU A 44 -10.11 0.50 -15.78
CA LEU A 44 -11.27 1.30 -16.17
C LEU A 44 -12.56 0.85 -15.49
N HIS A 45 -12.75 -0.45 -15.26
CA HIS A 45 -13.93 -0.95 -14.55
C HIS A 45 -13.91 -0.54 -13.07
N VAL A 46 -12.74 -0.60 -12.43
CA VAL A 46 -12.56 -0.14 -11.04
C VAL A 46 -12.76 1.37 -10.94
N ALA A 47 -12.22 2.15 -11.90
CA ALA A 47 -12.40 3.59 -11.96
C ALA A 47 -13.86 4.00 -12.25
N TYR A 48 -14.57 3.29 -13.12
CA TYR A 48 -15.98 3.58 -13.43
C TYR A 48 -16.91 3.25 -12.26
N LEU A 49 -16.63 2.18 -11.51
CA LEU A 49 -17.37 1.84 -10.29
C LEU A 49 -17.12 2.88 -9.18
N ALA A 50 -15.87 3.34 -9.07
CA ALA A 50 -15.46 4.45 -8.20
C ALA A 50 -16.11 5.79 -8.56
N LEU A 51 -16.48 6.00 -9.83
CA LEU A 51 -17.07 7.23 -10.36
C LEU A 51 -18.60 7.13 -10.55
N SER A 52 -19.25 6.05 -10.10
CA SER A 52 -20.67 5.81 -10.37
C SER A 52 -21.59 6.82 -9.66
N PRO A 53 -22.58 7.42 -10.34
CA PRO A 53 -23.07 8.77 -10.08
C PRO A 53 -24.43 8.79 -9.36
N LYS A 54 -24.62 7.98 -8.30
CA LYS A 54 -25.86 8.09 -7.49
C LYS A 54 -25.85 9.24 -6.47
N MET A 55 -24.72 9.94 -6.31
CA MET A 55 -24.53 11.25 -5.66
C MET A 55 -25.60 11.67 -4.62
N PRO A 56 -25.69 11.02 -3.45
CA PRO A 56 -26.01 11.74 -2.22
C PRO A 56 -24.68 12.28 -1.67
N ILE A 57 -24.15 13.36 -2.26
CA ILE A 57 -22.85 13.92 -1.83
C ILE A 57 -23.08 14.67 -0.52
N ASP A 58 -22.52 14.15 0.57
CA ASP A 58 -22.41 14.81 1.89
C ASP A 58 -20.91 15.00 2.19
N PRO A 59 -20.26 16.02 1.60
CA PRO A 59 -18.83 16.18 1.70
C PRO A 59 -18.48 16.62 3.13
N GLN A 60 -17.53 15.93 3.75
CA GLN A 60 -17.12 16.21 5.13
C GLN A 60 -15.62 16.07 5.30
N ILE A 61 -15.09 16.87 6.22
CA ILE A 61 -13.68 16.78 6.64
C ILE A 61 -13.66 15.90 7.87
N ILE A 62 -12.93 14.80 7.78
CA ILE A 62 -12.65 13.94 8.92
C ILE A 62 -11.26 14.23 9.47
N ARG A 63 -11.13 14.10 10.78
CA ARG A 63 -9.86 14.11 11.49
C ARG A 63 -9.73 12.81 12.26
N PHE A 64 -8.62 12.12 12.09
CA PHE A 64 -8.28 10.95 12.88
C PHE A 64 -6.79 10.96 13.23
N LYS A 65 -6.43 10.27 14.31
CA LYS A 65 -5.05 10.15 14.77
C LYS A 65 -4.53 8.76 14.47
N THR A 66 -3.40 8.68 13.77
CA THR A 66 -2.73 7.41 13.48
C THR A 66 -1.84 6.98 14.65
N LYS A 67 -1.66 5.68 14.79
CA LYS A 67 -0.73 5.01 15.70
C LYS A 67 0.66 4.79 15.07
N LEU A 68 0.80 5.05 13.78
CA LEU A 68 2.08 4.99 13.07
C LEU A 68 2.98 6.12 13.55
N GLU A 69 4.29 5.88 13.69
CA GLU A 69 5.24 6.85 14.24
C GLU A 69 6.23 7.38 13.20
N SER A 70 6.41 6.67 12.09
CA SER A 70 7.37 6.97 11.03
C SER A 70 6.77 7.86 9.95
N ASP A 71 7.56 8.84 9.54
CA ASP A 71 7.27 9.71 8.41
C ASP A 71 6.97 8.92 7.12
N ILE A 72 7.66 7.80 6.90
CA ILE A 72 7.46 6.95 5.71
C ILE A 72 6.08 6.28 5.77
N ALA A 73 5.65 5.80 6.93
CA ALA A 73 4.35 5.20 7.10
C ALA A 73 3.22 6.24 6.97
N TRP A 74 3.43 7.46 7.46
CA TRP A 74 2.48 8.55 7.26
C TRP A 74 2.29 8.89 5.78
N VAL A 75 3.38 9.01 5.02
CA VAL A 75 3.31 9.28 3.58
C VAL A 75 2.66 8.11 2.83
N ALA A 76 2.99 6.87 3.19
CA ALA A 76 2.39 5.68 2.58
C ALA A 76 0.88 5.60 2.85
N LEU A 77 0.46 5.87 4.08
CA LEU A 77 -0.95 5.92 4.48
C LEU A 77 -1.69 7.05 3.74
N ALA A 78 -1.11 8.25 3.70
CA ALA A 78 -1.70 9.41 3.02
C ALA A 78 -1.95 9.16 1.52
N ASN A 79 -0.97 8.55 0.85
CA ASN A 79 -1.07 8.20 -0.56
C ASN A 79 -2.11 7.11 -0.79
N SER A 80 -2.21 6.15 0.12
CA SER A 80 -3.18 5.07 0.06
C SER A 80 -4.62 5.60 0.23
N ILE A 81 -4.83 6.56 1.13
CA ILE A 81 -6.11 7.26 1.32
C ILE A 81 -6.43 8.16 0.13
N THR A 82 -5.45 8.80 -0.50
CA THR A 82 -5.71 9.62 -1.70
C THR A 82 -6.05 8.75 -2.92
N LEU A 83 -5.54 7.51 -2.95
CA LEU A 83 -5.88 6.52 -3.97
C LEU A 83 -7.25 5.89 -3.77
N THR A 84 -7.85 5.96 -2.57
CA THR A 84 -9.25 5.57 -2.42
C THR A 84 -10.16 6.56 -3.14
N PRO A 85 -11.09 6.07 -3.97
CA PRO A 85 -11.94 6.93 -4.75
C PRO A 85 -12.87 7.74 -3.85
N GLY A 86 -12.82 9.07 -3.98
CA GLY A 86 -13.65 9.98 -3.21
C GLY A 86 -13.00 10.53 -1.93
N THR A 87 -11.68 10.39 -1.76
CA THR A 87 -10.94 10.96 -0.62
C THR A 87 -9.70 11.74 -1.04
N ILE A 88 -9.39 12.81 -0.32
CA ILE A 88 -8.18 13.62 -0.50
C ILE A 88 -7.58 13.93 0.87
N THR A 89 -6.33 13.57 1.09
CA THR A 89 -5.60 13.98 2.30
C THR A 89 -5.18 15.45 2.16
N ILE A 90 -5.60 16.29 3.10
CA ILE A 90 -5.35 17.74 3.13
C ILE A 90 -4.01 18.03 3.82
N ASP A 91 -3.82 17.44 5.01
CA ASP A 91 -2.67 17.72 5.85
C ASP A 91 -2.40 16.56 6.82
N ILE A 92 -1.16 16.47 7.27
CA ILE A 92 -0.66 15.51 8.26
C ILE A 92 0.24 16.27 9.23
N SER A 93 -0.14 16.29 10.51
CA SER A 93 0.62 16.99 11.53
C SER A 93 0.63 16.18 12.83
N GLU A 94 1.81 15.84 13.34
CA GLU A 94 1.97 15.10 14.61
C GLU A 94 1.13 13.79 14.70
N GLY A 95 1.01 13.07 13.58
CA GLY A 95 0.18 11.87 13.49
C GLY A 95 -1.33 12.13 13.41
N GLU A 96 -1.78 13.38 13.29
CA GLU A 96 -3.17 13.71 12.95
C GLU A 96 -3.33 13.89 11.43
N PHE A 97 -4.29 13.16 10.86
CA PHE A 97 -4.64 13.22 9.46
C PHE A 97 -5.92 14.02 9.26
N PHE A 98 -5.88 14.94 8.30
CA PHE A 98 -7.03 15.67 7.81
C PHE A 98 -7.40 15.16 6.43
N VAL A 99 -8.58 14.56 6.30
CA VAL A 99 -9.02 13.98 5.03
C VAL A 99 -10.36 14.58 4.63
N HIS A 100 -10.43 15.06 3.40
CA HIS A 100 -11.67 15.42 2.75
C HIS A 100 -12.29 14.18 2.13
N ALA A 101 -13.46 13.77 2.62
CA ALA A 101 -14.23 12.69 2.06
C ALA A 101 -15.43 13.25 1.29
N LEU A 102 -15.66 12.70 0.09
CA LEU A 102 -16.75 13.08 -0.80
C LEU A 102 -18.11 12.52 -0.33
N ASP A 103 -18.10 11.48 0.50
CA ASP A 103 -19.30 10.83 1.04
C ASP A 103 -19.10 10.35 2.48
N ARG A 104 -20.20 10.26 3.22
CA ARG A 104 -20.24 9.84 4.63
C ARG A 104 -19.80 8.39 4.81
N LYS A 105 -20.07 7.52 3.84
CA LYS A 105 -19.65 6.12 3.89
C LYS A 105 -18.13 5.99 3.81
N VAL A 106 -17.49 6.77 2.94
CA VAL A 106 -16.02 6.73 2.77
C VAL A 106 -15.32 7.25 4.02
N ALA A 107 -15.87 8.30 4.63
CA ALA A 107 -15.41 8.78 5.94
C ALA A 107 -15.54 7.75 7.06
N TYR A 108 -16.62 6.96 7.07
CA TYR A 108 -16.79 5.88 8.03
C TYR A 108 -15.75 4.77 7.82
N ASP A 109 -15.53 4.34 6.57
CA ASP A 109 -14.53 3.32 6.22
C ASP A 109 -13.12 3.74 6.64
N LEU A 110 -12.74 5.02 6.48
CA LEU A 110 -11.46 5.52 6.95
C LEU A 110 -11.30 5.47 8.47
N ASN A 111 -12.39 5.70 9.21
CA ASN A 111 -12.38 5.65 10.67
C ASN A 111 -12.31 4.22 11.24
N THR A 112 -12.47 3.19 10.40
CA THR A 112 -12.34 1.78 10.83
C THR A 112 -10.89 1.36 11.09
N GLY A 113 -9.91 2.08 10.53
CA GLY A 113 -8.49 1.78 10.70
C GLY A 113 -7.95 0.62 9.85
N GLU A 114 -8.78 -0.09 9.07
CA GLU A 114 -8.31 -1.26 8.29
C GLU A 114 -7.15 -0.93 7.33
N MET A 115 -7.15 0.27 6.76
CA MET A 115 -6.09 0.73 5.85
C MET A 115 -4.80 1.02 6.61
N GLU A 116 -4.92 1.62 7.80
CA GLU A 116 -3.80 1.89 8.69
C GLU A 116 -3.14 0.57 9.12
N ASP A 117 -3.93 -0.43 9.51
CA ASP A 117 -3.43 -1.74 9.93
C ASP A 117 -2.66 -2.46 8.80
N LYS A 118 -3.15 -2.36 7.55
CA LYS A 118 -2.46 -2.93 6.37
C LYS A 118 -1.13 -2.24 6.12
N ILE A 119 -1.08 -0.91 6.23
CA ILE A 119 0.17 -0.14 6.05
C ILE A 119 1.14 -0.45 7.19
N ALA A 120 0.68 -0.50 8.44
CA ALA A 120 1.50 -0.88 9.59
C ALA A 120 2.18 -2.24 9.38
N HIS A 121 1.44 -3.22 8.84
CA HIS A 121 1.99 -4.54 8.56
C HIS A 121 3.03 -4.55 7.43
N VAL A 122 2.81 -3.79 6.36
CA VAL A 122 3.73 -3.73 5.20
C VAL A 122 5.02 -2.98 5.53
N ILE A 123 4.94 -1.88 6.29
CA ILE A 123 6.10 -1.07 6.66
C ILE A 123 6.92 -1.73 7.81
N MET A 124 6.44 -2.85 8.36
CA MET A 124 6.99 -3.54 9.55
C MET A 124 7.05 -2.67 10.81
N GLU A 125 6.38 -1.52 10.81
CA GLU A 125 6.19 -0.68 11.99
C GLU A 125 5.18 -1.26 12.97
N ALA A 126 4.33 -2.16 12.47
CA ALA A 126 3.56 -3.10 13.24
C ALA A 126 4.35 -3.68 14.42
N ASP A 127 5.58 -4.16 14.21
CA ASP A 127 6.33 -4.83 15.27
C ASP A 127 6.63 -3.90 16.46
N HIS A 128 6.84 -2.60 16.24
CA HIS A 128 7.02 -1.64 17.33
C HIS A 128 5.70 -1.20 17.97
N VAL A 129 4.67 -0.92 17.15
CA VAL A 129 3.34 -0.50 17.64
C VAL A 129 2.66 -1.62 18.44
N TYR A 130 2.71 -2.88 17.97
CA TYR A 130 2.18 -4.03 18.69
C TYR A 130 2.96 -4.35 19.96
N ILE A 131 4.28 -4.15 19.99
CA ILE A 131 5.09 -4.34 21.20
C ILE A 131 4.76 -3.26 22.24
N GLN A 132 4.56 -1.99 21.84
CA GLN A 132 4.13 -0.93 22.76
C GLN A 132 2.77 -1.25 23.40
N ASP A 133 1.77 -1.61 22.59
CA ASP A 133 0.42 -1.94 23.07
C ASP A 133 0.43 -3.18 23.99
N VAL A 134 1.15 -4.24 23.61
CA VAL A 134 1.27 -5.46 24.45
C VAL A 134 2.01 -5.16 25.76
N ILE A 135 3.07 -4.34 25.73
CA ILE A 135 3.80 -3.96 26.94
C ILE A 135 2.93 -3.07 27.83
N ASP A 136 2.17 -2.13 27.27
CA ASP A 136 1.30 -1.25 28.05
C ASP A 136 0.14 -2.02 28.69
N VAL A 137 -0.51 -2.92 27.94
CA VAL A 137 -1.51 -3.85 28.48
C VAL A 137 -0.91 -4.75 29.56
N SER A 138 0.30 -5.28 29.36
CA SER A 138 0.99 -6.09 30.38
C SER A 138 1.32 -5.29 31.65
N ARG A 139 1.65 -4.01 31.49
CA ARG A 139 1.93 -3.07 32.59
C ARG A 139 0.65 -2.72 33.34
N ILE A 140 -0.47 -2.51 32.64
CA ILE A 140 -1.80 -2.31 33.22
C ILE A 140 -2.24 -3.56 33.98
N PHE A 141 -2.11 -4.75 33.39
CA PHE A 141 -2.41 -6.01 34.08
C PHE A 141 -1.48 -6.26 35.26
N GLY A 142 -0.20 -5.92 35.16
CA GLY A 142 0.76 -5.96 36.27
C GLY A 142 0.39 -5.00 37.40
N ALA A 143 -0.04 -3.78 37.08
CA ALA A 143 -0.52 -2.80 38.05
C ALA A 143 -1.84 -3.22 38.72
N LEU A 144 -2.76 -3.82 37.96
CA LEU A 144 -4.03 -4.36 38.47
C LEU A 144 -3.86 -5.61 39.32
N LYS A 145 -2.75 -6.34 39.17
CA LYS A 145 -2.46 -7.54 39.97
C LYS A 145 -1.83 -7.23 41.34
N CYS A 146 -1.50 -5.96 41.60
CA CYS A 146 -0.91 -5.48 42.86
C CYS A 146 -1.82 -4.53 43.68
N PRO A 147 -3.08 -4.92 43.99
CA PRO A 147 -3.73 -4.43 45.20
C PRO A 147 -4.26 -5.54 46.13
N PHE A 148 -3.85 -6.80 45.95
CA PHE A 148 -4.38 -7.94 46.73
C PHE A 148 -3.35 -8.98 47.19
N LEU A 149 -2.11 -8.55 47.46
CA LEU A 149 -1.19 -9.31 48.32
C LEU A 149 -0.47 -8.36 49.30
#